data_AF-A0A815YCM0-F1
#
_entry.id   AF-A0A815YCM0-F1
#
_cell.length_a   1.000
_cell.length_b   1.000
_cell.length_c   1.000
_cell.angle_alpha   90.00
_cell.angle_beta   90.00
_cell.angle_gamma   90.00
#
_symmetry.space_group_name_H-M   'P 1'
#
loop_
_entity.id
_entity.type
_entity.pdbx_description
1 polymer ?
#
loop_
_entity_poly.entity_id
_entity_poly.type
_entity_poly.pdbx_seq_one_letter_code
_entity_poly.pdbx_strand_id
1 'polypeptide(L)'
;LQHNSGWNTISLRHRQSSKSSEKMSRLPKIIRQKLCEILDPPTSLGNDWRMFASNLLGITYLQYFATKTSPTEHLLTLWDARQESLVNMINVLNQIGRSDAACIIITHMNIKH
;
A
#
# COMPACT_ATOMS: atom_id res chain seq x y z
N LEU A 1 30.26 -19.66 -46.13
CA LEU A 1 30.81 -18.79 -45.06
C LEU A 1 29.67 -18.42 -44.13
N GLN A 2 29.54 -19.19 -43.06
CA GLN A 2 28.62 -18.93 -41.95
C GLN A 2 29.11 -17.68 -41.22
N HIS A 3 28.36 -16.58 -41.28
CA HIS A 3 28.57 -15.47 -40.35
C HIS A 3 27.55 -15.58 -39.22
N ASN A 4 28.10 -15.97 -38.07
CA ASN A 4 27.47 -16.06 -36.78
C ASN A 4 27.51 -14.69 -36.12
N SER A 5 26.36 -14.09 -35.88
CA SER A 5 26.17 -12.95 -34.99
C SER A 5 24.82 -13.18 -34.31
N GLY A 6 24.71 -13.50 -33.03
CA GLY A 6 25.61 -13.20 -31.92
C GLY A 6 24.73 -12.58 -30.83
N TRP A 7 24.16 -13.44 -30.00
CA TRP A 7 23.65 -13.19 -28.64
C TRP A 7 22.50 -12.17 -28.45
N ASN A 8 21.30 -12.74 -28.39
CA ASN A 8 20.39 -12.73 -27.24
C ASN A 8 19.84 -11.38 -26.70
N THR A 9 18.54 -11.23 -26.94
CA THR A 9 17.48 -10.84 -25.99
C THR A 9 17.94 -10.30 -24.63
N ILE A 10 18.17 -8.99 -24.54
CA ILE A 10 18.18 -8.29 -23.25
C ILE A 10 16.78 -7.73 -23.02
N SER A 11 16.03 -8.43 -22.18
CA SER A 11 14.74 -7.99 -21.66
C SER A 11 14.90 -6.62 -21.00
N LEU A 12 14.20 -5.61 -21.52
CA LEU A 12 13.94 -4.35 -20.80
C LEU A 12 12.96 -4.62 -19.64
N ARG A 13 13.41 -5.35 -18.61
CA ARG A 13 12.77 -5.25 -17.30
C ARG A 13 13.35 -4.00 -16.65
N HIS A 14 12.59 -2.91 -16.77
CA HIS A 14 12.73 -1.77 -15.88
C HIS A 14 12.33 -2.23 -14.47
N ARG A 15 13.24 -2.91 -13.78
CA ARG A 15 13.13 -3.27 -12.38
C ARG A 15 13.43 -2.02 -11.59
N GLN A 16 12.40 -1.20 -11.36
CA GLN A 16 12.42 -0.25 -10.24
C GLN A 16 12.32 -1.06 -8.94
N SER A 17 13.41 -1.71 -8.56
CA SER A 17 13.66 -2.08 -7.18
C SER A 17 14.35 -0.90 -6.53
N SER A 18 13.59 0.18 -6.30
CA SER A 18 14.01 1.17 -5.32
C SER A 18 14.02 0.46 -3.96
N LYS A 19 15.22 0.04 -3.51
CA LYS A 19 15.52 -0.17 -2.10
C LYS A 19 15.38 1.20 -1.42
N SER A 20 14.15 1.63 -1.17
CA SER A 20 13.90 2.76 -0.29
C SER A 20 14.30 2.30 1.10
N SER A 21 15.39 2.89 1.62
CA SER A 21 15.81 2.96 3.02
C SER A 21 15.05 2.03 3.97
N GLU A 22 15.76 1.08 4.59
CA GLU A 22 15.28 0.24 5.70
C GLU A 22 14.96 1.09 6.94
N LYS A 23 14.04 2.05 6.79
CA LYS A 23 13.34 2.66 7.89
C LYS A 23 12.50 1.54 8.49
N MET A 24 12.62 1.33 9.80
CA MET A 24 11.71 0.43 10.52
C MET A 24 10.29 0.95 10.32
N SER A 25 9.58 0.35 9.35
CA SER A 25 8.22 0.71 9.04
C SER A 25 7.37 0.48 10.28
N ARG A 26 6.63 1.50 10.73
CA ARG A 26 5.79 1.40 11.95
C ARG A 26 4.75 0.29 11.84
N LEU A 27 4.40 -0.09 10.61
CA LEU A 27 3.55 -1.22 10.29
C LEU A 27 4.39 -2.32 9.60
N PRO A 28 4.46 -3.54 10.15
CA PRO A 28 5.23 -4.61 9.52
C PRO A 28 4.74 -4.98 8.12
N LYS A 29 5.67 -5.46 7.30
CA LYS A 29 5.42 -5.78 5.88
C LYS A 29 4.20 -6.67 5.68
N ILE A 30 4.04 -7.72 6.50
CA ILE A 30 2.92 -8.66 6.39
C ILE A 30 1.56 -7.96 6.60
N ILE A 31 1.50 -6.97 7.49
CA ILE A 31 0.27 -6.21 7.75
C ILE A 31 0.00 -5.26 6.59
N ARG A 32 1.03 -4.58 6.04
CA ARG A 32 0.88 -3.75 4.85
C ARG A 32 0.36 -4.55 3.66
N GLN A 33 0.89 -5.75 3.44
CA GLN A 33 0.44 -6.64 2.36
C GLN A 33 -1.04 -7.01 2.49
N LYS A 34 -1.46 -7.45 3.68
CA LYS A 34 -2.88 -7.77 3.93
C LYS A 34 -3.80 -6.57 3.73
N LEU A 35 -3.38 -5.38 4.16
CA LEU A 35 -4.14 -4.15 3.93
C LEU A 35 -4.28 -3.83 2.43
N CYS A 36 -3.20 -3.97 1.65
CA CYS A 36 -3.25 -3.82 0.20
C CYS A 36 -4.26 -4.78 -0.43
N GLU A 37 -4.18 -6.07 -0.08
CA GLU A 37 -5.07 -7.11 -0.63
C GLU A 37 -6.56 -6.78 -0.46
N ILE A 38 -6.94 -6.19 0.68
CA ILE A 38 -8.34 -5.94 0.99
C ILE A 38 -8.81 -4.51 0.64
N LEU A 39 -7.91 -3.53 0.49
CA LEU A 39 -8.26 -2.12 0.19
C LEU A 39 -8.00 -1.73 -1.27
N ASP A 40 -7.13 -2.42 -2.00
CA ASP A 40 -6.87 -2.14 -3.42
C ASP A 40 -8.07 -2.47 -4.33
N PRO A 41 -8.80 -3.59 -4.14
CA PRO A 41 -9.97 -3.89 -4.96
C PRO A 41 -11.06 -2.84 -4.77
N PRO A 42 -11.68 -2.34 -5.85
CA PRO A 42 -12.79 -1.41 -5.74
C PRO A 42 -13.99 -2.11 -5.08
N THR A 43 -14.63 -1.42 -4.15
CA THR A 43 -15.86 -1.92 -3.52
C THR A 43 -17.08 -1.19 -4.08
N SER A 44 -18.24 -1.84 -4.07
CA SER A 44 -19.51 -1.24 -4.50
C SER A 44 -19.91 -0.02 -3.66
N LEU A 45 -19.49 0.02 -2.40
CA LEU A 45 -19.72 1.13 -1.47
C LEU A 45 -18.62 2.20 -1.53
N GLY A 46 -17.56 2.01 -2.32
CA GLY A 46 -16.43 2.93 -2.43
C GLY A 46 -15.54 3.00 -1.19
N ASN A 47 -15.76 2.14 -0.19
CA ASN A 47 -14.94 2.03 1.02
C ASN A 47 -13.62 1.24 0.80
N ASP A 48 -12.95 1.57 -0.29
CA ASP A 48 -11.64 1.07 -0.68
C ASP A 48 -10.54 2.10 -0.39
N TRP A 49 -9.40 1.96 -1.05
CA TRP A 49 -8.27 2.88 -0.95
C TRP A 49 -8.64 4.36 -1.19
N ARG A 50 -9.71 4.65 -1.94
CA ARG A 50 -10.14 6.03 -2.24
C ARG A 50 -10.68 6.74 -1.01
N MET A 51 -11.64 6.13 -0.31
CA MET A 51 -12.16 6.66 0.95
C MET A 51 -11.08 6.64 2.04
N PHE A 52 -10.22 5.62 2.05
CA PHE A 52 -9.08 5.60 2.95
C PHE A 52 -8.14 6.80 2.74
N ALA A 53 -7.78 7.11 1.49
CA ALA A 53 -6.93 8.25 1.14
C ALA A 53 -7.55 9.59 1.51
N SER A 54 -8.83 9.79 1.23
CA SER A 54 -9.51 11.06 1.49
C SER A 54 -9.68 11.31 3.00
N ASN A 55 -10.07 10.27 3.76
CA ASN A 55 -10.36 10.42 5.19
C ASN A 55 -9.10 10.40 6.06
N LEU A 56 -8.10 9.58 5.72
CA LEU A 56 -6.87 9.52 6.51
C LEU A 56 -5.91 10.64 6.14
N LEU A 57 -5.68 10.86 4.84
CA LEU A 57 -4.60 11.73 4.37
C LEU A 57 -5.08 13.07 3.81
N GLY A 58 -6.40 13.27 3.63
CA GLY A 58 -6.96 14.45 2.99
C GLY A 58 -6.69 14.52 1.48
N ILE A 59 -6.37 13.38 0.86
CA ILE A 59 -6.00 13.33 -0.57
C ILE A 59 -7.27 13.28 -1.42
N THR A 60 -7.46 14.30 -2.26
CA THR A 60 -8.58 14.40 -3.20
C THR A 60 -8.18 14.03 -4.64
N TYR A 61 -6.90 14.17 -4.99
CA TYR A 61 -6.37 13.80 -6.31
C TYR A 61 -6.00 12.31 -6.37
N LEU A 62 -7.01 11.46 -6.57
CA LEU A 62 -6.87 10.01 -6.53
C LEU A 62 -6.38 9.39 -7.84
N GLN A 63 -6.52 10.12 -8.97
CA GLN A 63 -6.21 9.61 -10.31
C GLN A 63 -4.76 9.13 -10.45
N TYR A 64 -3.80 9.82 -9.81
CA TYR A 64 -2.40 9.38 -9.80
C TYR A 64 -2.22 8.00 -9.15
N PHE A 65 -2.88 7.75 -8.02
CA PHE A 65 -2.76 6.49 -7.29
C PHE A 65 -3.41 5.33 -8.04
N ALA A 66 -4.50 5.59 -8.78
CA ALA A 66 -5.17 4.59 -9.61
C ALA A 66 -4.28 4.00 -10.72
N THR A 67 -3.19 4.69 -11.10
CA THR A 67 -2.21 4.19 -12.08
C THR A 67 -1.17 3.24 -11.48
N LYS A 68 -1.16 3.07 -10.15
CA LYS A 68 -0.16 2.26 -9.44
C LYS A 68 -0.62 0.81 -9.34
N THR A 69 0.34 -0.10 -9.19
CA THR A 69 0.08 -1.52 -8.94
C THR A 69 -0.66 -1.76 -7.63
N SER A 70 -0.36 -0.97 -6.60
CA SER A 70 -1.09 -0.91 -5.34
C SER A 70 -1.24 0.55 -4.90
N PRO A 71 -2.44 1.14 -5.07
CA PRO A 71 -2.77 2.44 -4.50
C PRO A 71 -2.56 2.47 -2.98
N THR A 72 -3.01 1.43 -2.27
CA THR A 72 -2.93 1.33 -0.81
C THR A 72 -1.49 1.36 -0.31
N GLU A 73 -0.57 0.65 -0.97
CA GLU A 73 0.85 0.63 -0.56
C GLU A 73 1.47 2.03 -0.57
N HIS A 74 1.16 2.83 -1.58
CA HIS A 74 1.64 4.20 -1.69
C HIS A 74 1.03 5.09 -0.59
N LEU A 75 -0.26 4.92 -0.28
CA LEU A 75 -0.91 5.64 0.81
C LEU A 75 -0.32 5.27 2.18
N LEU A 76 -0.05 3.98 2.43
CA LEU A 76 0.61 3.52 3.67
C LEU A 76 2.03 4.06 3.79
N THR A 77 2.73 4.27 2.66
CA THR A 77 4.06 4.87 2.63
C THR A 77 3.99 6.36 3.01
N LEU A 78 3.01 7.08 2.46
CA LEU A 78 2.77 8.49 2.81
C LEU A 78 2.37 8.65 4.28
N TRP A 79 1.46 7.83 4.77
CA TRP A 79 1.06 7.81 6.18
C TRP A 79 2.27 7.63 7.12
N ASP A 80 3.16 6.67 6.82
CA ASP A 80 4.37 6.44 7.61
C ASP A 80 5.35 7.62 7.53
N ALA A 81 5.47 8.24 6.36
CA ALA A 81 6.29 9.44 6.16
C ALA A 81 5.76 10.65 6.95
N ARG A 82 4.44 10.81 7.05
CA ARG A 82 3.78 11.87 7.83
C ARG A 82 3.78 11.61 9.34
N GLN A 83 4.27 10.44 9.77
CA GLN A 83 4.28 10.02 11.18
C GLN A 83 2.89 10.08 11.84
N GLU A 84 1.83 9.87 11.06
CA GLU A 84 0.46 9.95 11.57
C GLU A 84 0.13 8.83 12.57
N SER A 85 -0.89 9.04 13.40
CA SER A 85 -1.24 8.07 14.44
C SER A 85 -1.80 6.77 13.86
N LEU A 86 -1.34 5.63 14.39
CA LEU A 86 -1.91 4.32 14.07
C LEU A 86 -3.32 4.15 14.63
N VAL A 87 -3.61 4.79 15.77
CA VAL A 87 -4.96 4.86 16.34
C VAL A 87 -5.89 5.63 15.40
N ASN A 88 -5.42 6.73 14.81
CA ASN A 88 -6.21 7.47 13.83
C ASN A 88 -6.51 6.62 12.58
N MET A 89 -5.53 5.87 12.07
CA MET A 89 -5.76 4.93 10.97
C MET A 89 -6.85 3.90 11.30
N ILE A 90 -6.78 3.28 12.49
CA ILE A 90 -7.79 2.32 12.96
C ILE A 90 -9.18 2.97 13.03
N ASN A 91 -9.28 4.19 13.56
CA ASN A 91 -10.53 4.92 13.66
C ASN A 91 -11.12 5.23 12.28
N VAL A 92 -10.30 5.73 11.35
CA VAL A 92 -10.74 6.01 9.97
C VAL A 92 -11.21 4.73 9.28
N LEU A 93 -10.47 3.62 9.42
CA LEU A 93 -10.87 2.33 8.85
C LEU A 93 -12.25 1.88 9.38
N ASN A 94 -12.51 2.03 10.67
CA ASN A 94 -13.83 1.74 11.22
C ASN A 94 -14.92 2.69 10.70
N GLN A 95 -14.63 3.99 10.57
CA GLN A 95 -15.57 4.99 10.07
C GLN A 95 -15.99 4.73 8.61
N ILE A 96 -15.08 4.25 7.77
CA ILE A 96 -15.40 3.86 6.38
C ILE A 96 -16.01 2.45 6.28
N GLY A 97 -16.32 1.80 7.40
CA GLY A 97 -16.92 0.46 7.43
C GLY A 97 -15.95 -0.68 7.09
N ARG A 98 -14.64 -0.45 7.27
CA ARG A 98 -13.56 -1.43 7.05
C ARG A 98 -12.98 -1.93 8.37
N SER A 99 -13.86 -2.45 9.23
CA SER A 99 -13.47 -3.06 10.51
C SER A 99 -12.62 -4.32 10.34
N ASP A 100 -12.73 -5.00 9.19
CA ASP A 100 -11.83 -6.10 8.78
C ASP A 100 -10.37 -5.63 8.71
N ALA A 101 -10.12 -4.49 8.06
CA ALA A 101 -8.80 -3.88 7.96
C ALA A 101 -8.28 -3.38 9.31
N ALA A 102 -9.15 -2.75 10.11
CA ALA A 102 -8.81 -2.31 11.47
C ALA A 102 -8.41 -3.50 12.37
N CYS A 103 -9.14 -4.61 12.27
CA CYS A 103 -8.88 -5.82 13.05
C CYS A 103 -7.48 -6.39 12.77
N ILE A 104 -7.05 -6.44 11.51
CA ILE A 104 -5.70 -6.92 11.14
C ILE A 104 -4.60 -6.14 11.86
N ILE A 105 -4.76 -4.82 11.98
CA ILE A 105 -3.81 -3.95 12.70
C ILE A 105 -3.87 -4.23 14.20
N ILE A 106 -5.06 -4.25 14.79
CA ILE A 106 -5.27 -4.44 16.23
C ILE A 106 -4.74 -5.80 16.69
N THR A 107 -5.07 -6.88 15.99
CA THR A 107 -4.57 -8.23 16.30
C THR A 107 -3.06 -8.27 16.32
N HIS A 108 -2.40 -7.58 15.39
CA HIS A 108 -0.95 -7.48 15.37
C HIS A 108 -0.38 -6.69 16.57
N MET A 109 -1.07 -5.65 17.05
CA MET A 109 -0.65 -4.89 18.23
C MET A 109 -0.80 -5.70 19.52
N ASN A 110 -1.85 -6.50 19.63
CA ASN A 110 -2.11 -7.32 20.82
C ASN A 110 -1.13 -8.49 20.99
N ILE A 111 -0.49 -8.95 19.92
CA ILE A 111 0.52 -10.03 19.97
C ILE A 111 1.88 -9.51 20.48
N LYS A 112 2.09 -8.19 20.56
CA LYS A 112 3.37 -7.59 20.96
C LYS A 112 3.44 -7.15 22.43
N HIS A 113 2.41 -7.42 23.23
CA HIS A 113 2.40 -7.24 24.68
C HIS A 113 2.39 -8.60 25.38
#